data_AF-A0A350J6M7-F1
#
_entry.id   AF-A0A350J6M7-F1
#
_cell.length_a   1.000
_cell.length_b   1.000
_cell.length_c   1.000
_cell.angle_alpha   90.00
_cell.angle_beta   90.00
_cell.angle_gamma   90.00
#
_symmetry.space_group_name_H-M   'P 1'
#
loop_
_entity.id
_entity.type
_entity.pdbx_description
1 polymer ?
#
loop_
_entity_poly.entity_id
_entity_poly.type
_entity_poly.pdbx_seq_one_letter_code
_entity_poly.pdbx_strand_id
1 'polypeptide(L)'
;MKKTVKITAALSAFAVIMTSAACTARTAGDGTVTESDGLQIAESESSSADATAPTLDMSDYSFDTVYGSQLINYLDHQYTFNGENVPLDESNFYFIDAFMSLTQYATYGMYPTTVEGYLDLSAAIDDPGDSGYTTYGDFFVDYAERMLESTLIINDLAEAKGLTLTDEMNQSIDTMLQTIETESATPAGLTLDEYLAVYYGPTCNTESFRTVMEHYYMADVYTNDFIENYEYDESEIMVPNIRYALYYAPEGQVTDEEKAEQQARAQAAFEECTDLDMLAVVGATSYTNGECYQYGEVLVREGQMDQAFEDWAMDPARQVGDVDLIESDQFGYFIVGYTGLAELPDEDKEAIAVSALSESVSDQMDNGSYQFGTDIPFETPSAVDTLNLDVTDDGTAETAESFPEGVNNGSVTGSKALDIVFVVMASIGCVAVVGAIVFGVAHAMAKKKPVKAEQETETTEESEEELE
;
A
#
# COMPACT_ATOMS: atom_id res chain seq x y z
N MET A 1 5.94 -20.04 34.89
CA MET A 1 6.00 -20.53 33.50
C MET A 1 5.09 -19.64 32.68
N LYS A 2 5.68 -18.64 32.03
CA LYS A 2 4.99 -17.67 31.16
C LYS A 2 4.84 -18.35 29.79
N LYS A 3 3.61 -18.41 29.26
CA LYS A 3 3.36 -18.73 27.85
C LYS A 3 3.62 -17.45 27.06
N THR A 4 4.67 -17.46 26.26
CA THR A 4 4.92 -16.46 25.23
C THR A 4 3.92 -16.75 24.11
N VAL A 5 2.97 -15.85 23.88
CA VAL A 5 2.14 -15.87 22.66
C VAL A 5 2.91 -15.03 21.66
N LYS A 6 3.53 -15.69 20.68
CA LYS A 6 4.00 -15.03 19.46
C LYS A 6 2.73 -14.71 18.66
N ILE A 7 2.48 -13.44 18.41
CA ILE A 7 1.41 -12.99 17.53
C ILE A 7 2.07 -12.76 16.18
N THR A 8 1.82 -13.67 15.24
CA THR A 8 2.26 -13.60 13.85
C THR A 8 1.42 -12.55 13.15
N ALA A 9 2.08 -11.52 12.60
CA ALA A 9 1.44 -10.48 11.81
C ALA A 9 0.85 -11.12 10.55
N ALA A 10 -0.46 -10.96 10.36
CA ALA A 10 -1.14 -11.36 9.14
C ALA A 10 -0.69 -10.43 8.01
N LEU A 11 0.12 -10.93 7.07
CA LEU A 11 0.44 -10.20 5.84
C LEU A 11 -0.86 -9.87 5.12
N SER A 12 -1.16 -8.59 5.03
CA SER A 12 -2.00 -8.03 3.98
C SER A 12 -1.10 -7.09 3.21
N ALA A 13 -0.48 -7.59 2.14
CA ALA A 13 0.20 -6.76 1.17
C ALA A 13 -0.84 -5.82 0.54
N PHE A 14 -1.06 -4.66 1.15
CA PHE A 14 -1.79 -3.56 0.52
C PHE A 14 -0.82 -2.91 -0.45
N ALA A 15 -0.78 -3.46 -1.67
CA ALA A 15 -0.25 -2.74 -2.81
C ALA A 15 -1.01 -1.41 -2.89
N VAL A 16 -0.33 -0.32 -2.58
CA VAL A 16 -0.80 1.03 -2.93
C VAL A 16 -0.81 1.08 -4.45
N ILE A 17 -1.94 0.69 -5.06
CA ILE A 17 -2.21 0.86 -6.48
C ILE A 17 -2.40 2.36 -6.70
N MET A 18 -1.30 3.06 -6.93
CA MET A 18 -1.30 4.30 -7.69
C MET A 18 -0.87 3.93 -9.10
N THR A 19 -1.82 4.03 -10.04
CA THR A 19 -1.60 3.79 -11.46
C THR A 19 -0.46 4.66 -11.98
N SER A 20 0.72 4.08 -12.16
CA SER A 20 1.74 4.62 -13.03
C SER A 20 1.23 4.54 -14.46
N ALA A 21 0.86 5.68 -15.04
CA ALA A 21 0.92 5.85 -16.49
C ALA A 21 2.39 5.96 -16.91
N ALA A 22 3.14 4.87 -16.74
CA ALA A 22 4.41 4.64 -17.40
C ALA A 22 4.20 3.49 -18.38
N CYS A 23 4.15 3.83 -19.67
CA CYS A 23 4.08 2.92 -20.79
C CYS A 23 5.08 1.76 -20.64
N THR A 24 4.57 0.56 -20.37
CA THR A 24 5.29 -0.68 -20.70
C THR A 24 4.54 -1.36 -21.82
N ALA A 25 5.00 -1.15 -23.05
CA ALA A 25 4.59 -1.96 -24.18
C ALA A 25 5.12 -3.39 -23.95
N ARG A 26 4.24 -4.30 -23.50
CA ARG A 26 4.53 -5.74 -23.54
C ARG A 26 4.61 -6.19 -24.99
N THR A 27 5.80 -6.60 -25.40
CA THR A 27 6.04 -7.44 -26.57
C THR A 27 5.56 -8.87 -26.31
N ALA A 28 4.85 -9.43 -27.27
CA ALA A 28 4.69 -10.87 -27.48
C ALA A 28 5.06 -11.17 -28.95
N GLY A 29 5.68 -12.33 -29.18
CA GLY A 29 6.44 -12.71 -30.40
C GLY A 29 5.65 -12.66 -31.72
N ASP A 30 6.23 -12.90 -32.89
CA ASP A 30 7.35 -13.75 -33.32
C ASP A 30 7.67 -13.33 -34.79
N GLY A 31 8.92 -13.47 -35.24
CA GLY A 31 9.25 -13.37 -36.67
C GLY A 31 10.50 -12.56 -37.05
N THR A 32 11.63 -13.25 -37.17
CA THR A 32 12.68 -13.12 -38.22
C THR A 32 13.23 -11.73 -38.63
N VAL A 33 14.48 -11.48 -38.23
CA VAL A 33 15.63 -10.83 -38.91
C VAL A 33 15.38 -10.05 -40.23
N THR A 34 15.73 -8.75 -40.28
CA THR A 34 16.83 -8.17 -41.12
C THR A 34 17.02 -6.66 -40.89
N GLU A 35 18.30 -6.26 -40.81
CA GLU A 35 18.98 -4.98 -41.12
C GLU A 35 18.28 -3.61 -41.01
N SER A 36 18.99 -2.73 -40.29
CA SER A 36 19.16 -1.27 -40.46
C SER A 36 18.06 -0.46 -41.14
N ASP A 37 17.41 0.42 -40.39
CA ASP A 37 17.20 1.80 -40.82
C ASP A 37 16.93 2.72 -39.62
N GLY A 38 17.51 3.93 -39.68
CA GLY A 38 17.46 4.91 -38.60
C GLY A 38 16.02 5.35 -38.29
N LEU A 39 15.67 5.33 -37.01
CA LEU A 39 14.36 5.77 -36.54
C LEU A 39 14.26 7.30 -36.66
N GLN A 40 13.43 7.76 -37.61
CA GLN A 40 12.99 9.14 -37.70
C GLN A 40 12.15 9.48 -36.47
N ILE A 41 12.54 10.57 -35.80
CA ILE A 41 11.68 11.26 -34.84
C ILE A 41 10.51 11.83 -35.65
N ALA A 42 9.29 11.37 -35.35
CA ALA A 42 8.08 12.03 -35.81
C ALA A 42 7.95 13.34 -35.02
N GLU A 43 8.38 14.44 -35.63
CA GLU A 43 7.96 15.78 -35.25
C GLU A 43 6.43 15.83 -35.37
N SER A 44 5.73 15.90 -34.24
CA SER A 44 4.30 16.21 -34.25
C SER A 44 4.15 17.66 -34.71
N GLU A 45 3.52 17.84 -35.87
CA GLU A 45 3.20 19.16 -36.42
C GLU A 45 2.40 19.98 -35.40
N SER A 46 3.03 21.07 -34.97
CA SER A 46 2.41 22.18 -34.24
C SER A 46 1.21 22.71 -35.04
N SER A 47 0.00 22.37 -34.61
CA SER A 47 -1.19 23.16 -34.96
C SER A 47 -1.19 24.38 -34.05
N SER A 48 -0.89 25.55 -34.63
CA SER A 48 -0.98 26.84 -33.95
C SER A 48 -2.44 27.17 -33.65
N ALA A 49 -2.89 26.79 -32.46
CA ALA A 49 -3.96 27.47 -31.77
C ALA A 49 -3.33 28.07 -30.50
N ASP A 50 -3.38 29.40 -30.42
CA ASP A 50 -3.04 30.21 -29.25
C ASP A 50 -4.01 29.86 -28.12
N ALA A 51 -3.79 28.71 -27.47
CA ALA A 51 -4.45 28.31 -26.25
C ALA A 51 -3.45 28.56 -25.13
N THR A 52 -3.61 29.69 -24.44
CA THR A 52 -2.94 29.94 -23.17
C THR A 52 -3.20 28.73 -22.27
N ALA A 53 -2.13 28.10 -21.74
CA ALA A 53 -2.29 27.04 -20.75
C ALA A 53 -3.28 27.53 -19.66
N PRO A 54 -4.25 26.71 -19.23
CA PRO A 54 -5.23 27.14 -18.26
C PRO A 54 -4.50 27.64 -17.01
N THR A 55 -4.66 28.92 -16.69
CA THR A 55 -4.11 29.51 -15.47
C THR A 55 -4.80 28.87 -14.27
N LEU A 56 -4.04 28.22 -13.39
CA LEU A 56 -4.51 27.72 -12.10
C LEU A 56 -4.68 28.93 -11.18
N ASP A 57 -5.91 29.20 -10.75
CA ASP A 57 -6.17 30.26 -9.78
C ASP A 57 -5.93 29.69 -8.37
N MET A 58 -4.80 30.09 -7.76
CA MET A 58 -4.42 29.69 -6.40
C MET A 58 -4.67 30.78 -5.36
N SER A 59 -5.44 31.83 -5.68
CA SER A 59 -5.65 32.97 -4.78
C SER A 59 -6.40 32.63 -3.49
N ASP A 60 -7.23 31.57 -3.51
CA ASP A 60 -7.93 31.04 -2.34
C ASP A 60 -7.17 29.91 -1.63
N TYR A 61 -5.95 29.57 -2.08
CA TYR A 61 -5.17 28.48 -1.49
C TYR A 61 -4.25 28.99 -0.39
N SER A 62 -4.59 28.59 0.83
CA SER A 62 -3.69 28.57 1.98
C SER A 62 -3.42 27.12 2.41
N PHE A 63 -2.44 26.93 3.28
CA PHE A 63 -2.17 25.63 3.89
C PHE A 63 -3.45 24.97 4.45
N ASP A 64 -4.25 25.74 5.20
CA ASP A 64 -5.52 25.27 5.78
C ASP A 64 -6.54 24.81 4.72
N THR A 65 -6.55 25.43 3.53
CA THR A 65 -7.45 25.00 2.46
C THR A 65 -6.97 23.75 1.73
N VAL A 66 -5.68 23.41 1.85
CA VAL A 66 -5.05 22.23 1.23
C VAL A 66 -5.14 21.01 2.15
N TYR A 67 -4.98 21.21 3.47
CA TYR A 67 -4.86 20.11 4.45
C TYR A 67 -5.89 20.16 5.58
N GLY A 68 -6.83 21.11 5.53
CA GLY A 68 -7.73 21.38 6.63
C GLY A 68 -7.05 22.11 7.79
N SER A 69 -7.86 22.50 8.77
CA SER A 69 -7.44 23.41 9.85
C SER A 69 -6.65 22.76 10.99
N GLN A 70 -6.62 21.43 11.08
CA GLN A 70 -6.02 20.74 12.23
C GLN A 70 -4.51 20.55 12.07
N LEU A 71 -4.02 20.21 10.87
CA LEU A 71 -2.63 19.80 10.62
C LEU A 71 -1.60 20.87 11.00
N ILE A 72 -1.91 22.15 10.78
CA ILE A 72 -0.97 23.25 11.03
C ILE A 72 -0.44 23.29 12.48
N ASN A 73 -1.21 22.78 13.45
CA ASN A 73 -0.82 22.74 14.86
C ASN A 73 0.24 21.66 15.17
N TYR A 74 0.52 20.79 14.20
CA TYR A 74 1.49 19.70 14.33
C TYR A 74 2.77 19.95 13.55
N LEU A 75 2.85 21.06 12.80
CA LEU A 75 4.03 21.45 12.05
C LEU A 75 4.97 22.33 12.88
N ASP A 76 6.15 22.61 12.32
CA ASP A 76 7.19 23.47 12.88
C ASP A 76 7.72 23.01 14.26
N HIS A 77 7.60 21.72 14.55
CA HIS A 77 8.21 21.11 15.73
C HIS A 77 9.68 20.81 15.45
N GLN A 78 10.59 21.46 16.18
CA GLN A 78 12.02 21.20 16.03
C GLN A 78 12.36 19.84 16.62
N TYR A 79 12.70 18.88 15.76
CA TYR A 79 13.26 17.59 16.14
C TYR A 79 14.78 17.64 16.23
N THR A 80 15.34 16.74 17.02
CA THR A 80 16.77 16.45 17.03
C THR A 80 17.01 14.99 16.71
N PHE A 81 18.12 14.70 16.06
CA PHE A 81 18.60 13.35 15.79
C PHE A 81 20.11 13.30 16.04
N ASN A 82 20.56 12.42 16.93
CA ASN A 82 21.96 12.33 17.39
C ASN A 82 22.58 13.65 17.88
N GLY A 83 21.74 14.53 18.45
CA GLY A 83 22.12 15.84 18.97
C GLY A 83 22.22 16.94 17.91
N GLU A 84 21.89 16.63 16.66
CA GLU A 84 21.79 17.60 15.56
C GLU A 84 20.33 17.96 15.30
N ASN A 85 20.09 19.19 14.85
CA ASN A 85 18.74 19.62 14.50
C ASN A 85 18.32 19.00 13.16
N VAL A 86 17.17 18.32 13.14
CA VAL A 86 16.51 17.96 11.89
C VAL A 86 15.96 19.26 11.26
N PRO A 87 16.17 19.53 9.96
CA PRO A 87 15.58 20.69 9.29
C PRO A 87 14.05 20.72 9.46
N LEU A 88 13.48 21.90 9.73
CA LEU A 88 12.04 22.04 10.00
C LEU A 88 11.19 21.61 8.80
N ASP A 89 11.65 21.92 7.60
CA ASP A 89 11.02 21.53 6.35
C ASP A 89 11.06 20.01 6.11
N GLU A 90 12.10 19.31 6.59
CA GLU A 90 12.14 17.86 6.58
C GLU A 90 11.12 17.27 7.56
N SER A 91 11.08 17.74 8.81
CA SER A 91 10.06 17.28 9.76
C SER A 91 8.64 17.59 9.27
N ASN A 92 8.41 18.77 8.68
CA ASN A 92 7.11 19.14 8.13
C ASN A 92 6.72 18.23 6.97
N PHE A 93 7.67 17.88 6.09
CA PHE A 93 7.44 16.96 4.99
C PHE A 93 6.89 15.62 5.49
N TYR A 94 7.54 14.98 6.47
CA TYR A 94 7.08 13.70 6.99
C TYR A 94 5.74 13.78 7.71
N PHE A 95 5.48 14.86 8.46
CA PHE A 95 4.17 15.07 9.10
C PHE A 95 3.05 15.29 8.08
N ILE A 96 3.32 16.01 6.99
CA ILE A 96 2.34 16.22 5.91
C ILE A 96 2.09 14.91 5.15
N ASP A 97 3.14 14.16 4.83
CA ASP A 97 3.02 12.87 4.14
C ASP A 97 2.24 11.85 4.97
N ALA A 98 2.56 11.74 6.26
CA ALA A 98 1.79 10.94 7.23
C ALA A 98 0.31 11.32 7.26
N PHE A 99 0.01 12.62 7.31
CA PHE A 99 -1.37 13.11 7.36
C PHE A 99 -2.15 12.76 6.08
N MET A 100 -1.52 12.89 4.92
CA MET A 100 -2.13 12.56 3.63
C MET A 100 -2.36 11.05 3.50
N SER A 101 -1.39 10.24 3.91
CA SER A 101 -1.51 8.78 3.95
C SER A 101 -2.67 8.34 4.85
N LEU A 102 -2.73 8.84 6.08
CA LEU A 102 -3.82 8.52 7.01
C LEU A 102 -5.18 9.08 6.56
N THR A 103 -5.20 10.24 5.91
CA THR A 103 -6.43 10.77 5.29
C THR A 103 -6.94 9.84 4.20
N GLN A 104 -6.08 9.22 3.40
CA GLN A 104 -6.51 8.27 2.38
C GLN A 104 -7.29 7.08 3.00
N TYR A 105 -6.78 6.52 4.10
CA TYR A 105 -7.51 5.50 4.86
C TYR A 105 -8.83 6.02 5.45
N ALA A 106 -8.86 7.27 5.90
CA ALA A 106 -10.08 7.93 6.36
C ALA A 106 -11.14 8.02 5.25
N THR A 107 -10.73 8.35 4.00
CA THR A 107 -11.67 8.39 2.86
C THR A 107 -12.23 7.01 2.47
N TYR A 108 -11.54 5.92 2.84
CA TYR A 108 -12.05 4.56 2.70
C TYR A 108 -12.97 4.13 3.86
N GLY A 109 -13.29 5.05 4.77
CA GLY A 109 -14.16 4.79 5.92
C GLY A 109 -13.47 4.03 7.06
N MET A 110 -12.14 3.88 7.01
CA MET A 110 -11.39 3.18 8.07
C MET A 110 -11.14 4.07 9.29
N TYR A 111 -10.99 5.38 9.07
CA TYR A 111 -10.74 6.38 10.11
C TYR A 111 -11.79 7.50 10.04
N PRO A 112 -12.05 8.22 11.14
CA PRO A 112 -13.00 9.32 11.17
C PRO A 112 -12.54 10.47 10.28
N THR A 113 -13.50 11.12 9.63
CA THR A 113 -13.26 12.25 8.74
C THR A 113 -13.94 13.52 9.23
N THR A 114 -13.25 14.63 9.05
CA THR A 114 -13.83 15.97 9.18
C THR A 114 -14.85 16.23 8.07
N VAL A 115 -15.67 17.28 8.18
CA VAL A 115 -16.55 17.72 7.07
C VAL A 115 -15.80 18.07 5.78
N GLU A 116 -14.51 18.39 5.88
CA GLU A 116 -13.63 18.72 4.77
C GLU A 116 -13.09 17.45 4.07
N GLY A 117 -13.31 16.27 4.64
CA GLY A 117 -12.88 14.98 4.09
C GLY A 117 -11.47 14.54 4.51
N TYR A 118 -10.84 15.27 5.43
CA TYR A 118 -9.54 14.91 6.01
C TYR A 118 -9.69 14.05 7.26
N LEU A 119 -8.63 13.33 7.64
CA LEU A 119 -8.56 12.65 8.94
C LEU A 119 -8.93 13.62 10.09
N ASP A 120 -9.86 13.23 10.95
CA ASP A 120 -10.19 14.00 12.15
C ASP A 120 -9.19 13.68 13.28
N LEU A 121 -8.18 14.53 13.45
CA LEU A 121 -7.16 14.39 14.48
C LEU A 121 -7.73 14.54 15.90
N SER A 122 -8.91 15.15 16.05
CA SER A 122 -9.57 15.32 17.36
C SER A 122 -10.46 14.16 17.77
N ALA A 123 -10.78 13.25 16.85
CA ALA A 123 -11.62 12.12 17.11
C ALA A 123 -10.98 11.17 18.14
N ALA A 124 -11.80 10.68 19.07
CA ALA A 124 -11.39 9.68 20.04
C ALA A 124 -11.25 8.31 19.37
N ILE A 125 -10.35 7.47 19.91
CA ILE A 125 -10.25 6.07 19.53
C ILE A 125 -11.14 5.26 20.49
N ASP A 126 -12.17 4.62 19.95
CA ASP A 126 -13.23 3.94 20.72
C ASP A 126 -12.72 2.80 21.62
N ASP A 127 -11.71 2.06 21.15
CA ASP A 127 -10.98 1.07 21.95
C ASP A 127 -9.48 1.30 21.79
N PRO A 128 -8.84 2.04 22.71
CA PRO A 128 -7.41 2.31 22.61
C PRO A 128 -6.56 1.05 22.76
N GLY A 129 -7.15 -0.07 23.22
CA GLY A 129 -6.46 -1.33 23.47
C GLY A 129 -5.16 -1.14 24.26
N ASP A 130 -4.12 -1.90 23.88
CA ASP A 130 -2.76 -1.75 24.43
C ASP A 130 -1.96 -0.61 23.77
N SER A 131 -2.52 0.10 22.79
CA SER A 131 -1.78 1.12 22.03
C SER A 131 -1.57 2.43 22.76
N GLY A 132 -2.38 2.71 23.78
CA GLY A 132 -2.22 3.91 24.63
C GLY A 132 -2.64 5.24 24.00
N TYR A 133 -2.97 5.29 22.70
CA TYR A 133 -3.45 6.52 22.05
C TYR A 133 -4.89 6.85 22.47
N THR A 134 -5.16 8.11 22.75
CA THR A 134 -6.50 8.57 23.14
C THR A 134 -7.26 9.20 21.97
N THR A 135 -6.54 9.78 21.02
CA THR A 135 -7.07 10.44 19.83
C THR A 135 -6.35 9.97 18.56
N TYR A 136 -6.96 10.19 17.40
CA TYR A 136 -6.28 10.03 16.12
C TYR A 136 -5.10 11.00 15.94
N GLY A 137 -5.10 12.13 16.65
CA GLY A 137 -3.95 13.04 16.74
C GLY A 137 -2.75 12.41 17.45
N ASP A 138 -2.97 11.66 18.55
CA ASP A 138 -1.89 10.94 19.24
C ASP A 138 -1.30 9.85 18.34
N PHE A 139 -2.17 9.11 17.63
CA PHE A 139 -1.75 8.09 16.68
C PHE A 139 -1.01 8.70 15.48
N PHE A 140 -1.49 9.83 14.96
CA PHE A 140 -0.86 10.55 13.85
C PHE A 140 0.55 11.02 14.20
N VAL A 141 0.76 11.59 15.39
CA VAL A 141 2.09 12.03 15.84
C VAL A 141 3.05 10.85 15.88
N ASP A 142 2.67 9.75 16.54
CA ASP A 142 3.53 8.56 16.62
C ASP A 142 3.82 7.99 15.23
N TYR A 143 2.81 7.97 14.34
CA TYR A 143 2.99 7.53 12.97
C TYR A 143 4.01 8.42 12.21
N ALA A 144 3.86 9.74 12.26
CA ALA A 144 4.75 10.69 11.59
C ALA A 144 6.17 10.69 12.17
N GLU A 145 6.30 10.65 13.49
CA GLU A 145 7.58 10.54 14.19
C GLU A 145 8.32 9.27 13.77
N ARG A 146 7.62 8.13 13.69
CA ARG A 146 8.22 6.86 13.24
C ARG A 146 8.66 6.88 11.79
N MET A 147 7.91 7.53 10.90
CA MET A 147 8.34 7.72 9.51
C MET A 147 9.65 8.51 9.46
N LEU A 148 9.70 9.68 10.10
CA LEU A 148 10.89 10.53 10.13
C LEU A 148 12.09 9.82 10.77
N GLU A 149 11.88 9.27 11.96
CA GLU A 149 12.90 8.59 12.75
C GLU A 149 13.50 7.39 12.00
N SER A 150 12.66 6.56 11.38
CA SER A 150 13.13 5.42 10.58
C SER A 150 14.00 5.88 9.41
N THR A 151 13.60 6.90 8.66
CA THR A 151 14.41 7.42 7.55
C THR A 151 15.74 7.99 8.02
N LEU A 152 15.76 8.71 9.15
CA LEU A 152 17.01 9.24 9.72
C LEU A 152 17.98 8.12 10.12
N ILE A 153 17.49 7.05 10.76
CA ILE A 153 18.31 5.86 11.08
C ILE A 153 18.88 5.23 9.81
N ILE A 154 18.05 5.02 8.80
CA ILE A 154 18.47 4.40 7.54
C ILE A 154 19.55 5.25 6.86
N ASN A 155 19.38 6.57 6.86
CA ASN A 155 20.36 7.50 6.29
C ASN A 155 21.69 7.46 7.04
N ASP A 156 21.69 7.42 8.38
CA ASP A 156 22.90 7.21 9.18
C ASP A 156 23.57 5.87 8.82
N LEU A 157 22.79 4.81 8.61
CA LEU A 157 23.31 3.50 8.20
C LEU A 157 23.88 3.53 6.76
N ALA A 158 23.25 4.27 5.86
CA ALA A 158 23.72 4.50 4.49
C ALA A 158 25.06 5.26 4.48
N GLU A 159 25.16 6.34 5.25
CA GLU A 159 26.38 7.11 5.40
C GLU A 159 27.50 6.26 6.03
N ALA A 160 27.18 5.47 7.06
CA ALA A 160 28.16 4.57 7.69
C ALA A 160 28.72 3.52 6.73
N LYS A 161 27.93 3.08 5.73
CA LYS A 161 28.37 2.20 4.64
C LYS A 161 29.08 2.96 3.49
N GLY A 162 29.02 4.29 3.48
CA GLY A 162 29.55 5.13 2.40
C GLY A 162 28.75 5.01 1.11
N LEU A 163 27.45 4.73 1.22
CA LEU A 163 26.53 4.70 0.08
C LEU A 163 26.27 6.13 -0.43
N THR A 164 25.96 6.24 -1.72
CA THR A 164 25.69 7.51 -2.38
C THR A 164 24.57 7.35 -3.41
N LEU A 165 23.78 8.40 -3.62
CA LEU A 165 22.81 8.46 -4.71
C LEU A 165 23.50 8.28 -6.08
N THR A 166 22.83 7.57 -6.98
CA THR A 166 23.29 7.43 -8.36
C THR A 166 22.99 8.68 -9.19
N ASP A 167 23.63 8.82 -10.34
CA ASP A 167 23.32 9.90 -11.28
C ASP A 167 21.86 9.83 -11.76
N GLU A 168 21.29 8.63 -11.88
CA GLU A 168 19.89 8.39 -12.29
C GLU A 168 18.89 8.85 -11.22
N MET A 169 19.19 8.60 -9.94
CA MET A 169 18.37 9.08 -8.82
C MET A 169 18.41 10.61 -8.73
N ASN A 170 19.60 11.21 -8.86
CA ASN A 170 19.74 12.66 -8.91
C ASN A 170 18.96 13.27 -10.09
N GLN A 171 19.02 12.65 -11.27
CA GLN A 171 18.23 13.07 -12.43
C GLN A 171 16.72 12.92 -12.20
N SER A 172 16.30 11.91 -11.43
CA SER A 172 14.89 11.71 -11.08
C SER A 172 14.38 12.85 -10.19
N ILE A 173 15.19 13.28 -9.21
CA ILE A 173 14.90 14.46 -8.37
C ILE A 173 14.84 15.74 -9.23
N ASP A 174 15.81 15.93 -10.13
CA ASP A 174 15.82 17.07 -11.05
C ASP A 174 14.55 17.13 -11.90
N THR A 175 14.16 15.97 -12.45
CA THR A 175 12.97 15.84 -13.29
C THR A 175 11.70 16.13 -12.49
N MET A 176 11.61 15.62 -11.25
CA MET A 176 10.49 15.91 -10.36
C MET A 176 10.33 17.40 -10.12
N LEU A 177 11.40 18.09 -9.70
CA LEU A 177 11.38 19.52 -9.44
C LEU A 177 10.99 20.32 -10.68
N GLN A 178 11.51 19.93 -11.85
CA GLN A 178 11.14 20.55 -13.13
C GLN A 178 9.66 20.31 -13.46
N THR A 179 9.13 19.11 -13.26
CA THR A 179 7.72 18.81 -13.46
C THR A 179 6.84 19.65 -12.53
N ILE A 180 7.18 19.79 -11.24
CA ILE A 180 6.45 20.65 -10.30
C ILE A 180 6.47 22.10 -10.80
N GLU A 181 7.63 22.61 -11.19
CA GLU A 181 7.78 23.98 -11.68
C GLU A 181 6.94 24.25 -12.92
N THR A 182 6.99 23.34 -13.89
CA THR A 182 6.40 23.52 -15.22
C THR A 182 4.92 23.21 -15.27
N GLU A 183 4.46 22.18 -14.55
CA GLU A 183 3.08 21.70 -14.61
C GLU A 183 2.21 22.27 -13.49
N SER A 184 2.79 22.73 -12.39
CA SER A 184 2.03 23.21 -11.22
C SER A 184 2.33 24.66 -10.85
N ALA A 185 3.59 25.01 -10.57
CA ALA A 185 3.95 26.34 -10.10
C ALA A 185 3.73 27.43 -11.17
N THR A 186 4.28 27.22 -12.37
CA THR A 186 4.18 28.19 -13.49
C THR A 186 2.73 28.43 -13.91
N PRO A 187 1.88 27.39 -14.09
CA PRO A 187 0.46 27.61 -14.39
C PRO A 187 -0.31 28.29 -13.26
N ALA A 188 0.12 28.14 -12.01
CA ALA A 188 -0.41 28.87 -10.85
C ALA A 188 0.08 30.32 -10.74
N GLY A 189 1.01 30.75 -11.60
CA GLY A 189 1.63 32.07 -11.53
C GLY A 189 2.58 32.25 -10.35
N LEU A 190 3.09 31.15 -9.79
CA LEU A 190 4.03 31.10 -8.68
C LEU A 190 5.41 30.66 -9.16
N THR A 191 6.46 31.09 -8.47
CA THR A 191 7.77 30.43 -8.54
C THR A 191 7.73 29.05 -7.88
N LEU A 192 8.68 28.17 -8.19
CA LEU A 192 8.77 26.86 -7.55
C LEU A 192 8.88 26.98 -6.02
N ASP A 193 9.69 27.91 -5.51
CA ASP A 193 9.81 28.16 -4.07
C ASP A 193 8.49 28.60 -3.44
N GLU A 194 7.78 29.54 -4.06
CA GLU A 194 6.46 29.99 -3.57
C GLU A 194 5.44 28.85 -3.59
N TYR A 195 5.48 27.99 -4.61
CA TYR A 195 4.61 26.82 -4.69
C TYR A 195 4.95 25.82 -3.57
N LEU A 196 6.21 25.43 -3.40
CA LEU A 196 6.64 24.50 -2.35
C LEU A 196 6.30 25.03 -0.95
N ALA A 197 6.46 26.33 -0.72
CA ALA A 197 6.13 26.95 0.56
C ALA A 197 4.64 26.84 0.93
N VAL A 198 3.73 26.83 -0.05
CA VAL A 198 2.29 26.63 0.18
C VAL A 198 2.00 25.21 0.67
N TYR A 199 2.70 24.21 0.15
CA TYR A 199 2.41 22.80 0.41
C TYR A 199 3.21 22.19 1.56
N TYR A 200 4.43 22.66 1.81
CA TYR A 200 5.35 22.07 2.78
C TYR A 200 5.78 23.03 3.89
N GLY A 201 5.20 24.23 3.93
CA GLY A 201 5.42 25.23 4.96
C GLY A 201 6.35 26.37 4.51
N PRO A 202 6.29 27.52 5.20
CA PRO A 202 6.85 28.79 4.71
C PRO A 202 8.38 28.82 4.59
N THR A 203 9.09 27.86 5.19
CA THR A 203 10.54 27.73 5.11
C THR A 203 11.00 26.81 3.97
N CYS A 204 10.09 26.01 3.41
CA CYS A 204 10.40 25.09 2.33
C CYS A 204 10.69 25.84 1.03
N ASN A 205 11.77 25.47 0.37
CA ASN A 205 12.20 26.01 -0.92
C ASN A 205 12.81 24.89 -1.77
N THR A 206 13.23 25.19 -3.00
CA THR A 206 13.76 24.19 -3.94
C THR A 206 14.98 23.45 -3.40
N GLU A 207 15.90 24.14 -2.72
CA GLU A 207 17.13 23.52 -2.17
C GLU A 207 16.77 22.60 -1.01
N SER A 208 15.92 23.08 -0.12
CA SER A 208 15.55 22.35 1.10
C SER A 208 14.67 21.13 0.77
N PHE A 209 13.72 21.27 -0.15
CA PHE A 209 12.92 20.16 -0.68
C PHE A 209 13.78 19.13 -1.41
N ARG A 210 14.80 19.56 -2.17
CA ARG A 210 15.76 18.64 -2.79
C ARG A 210 16.47 17.80 -1.73
N THR A 211 16.97 18.41 -0.65
CA THR A 211 17.65 17.66 0.43
C THR A 211 16.72 16.60 1.03
N VAL A 212 15.44 16.92 1.25
CA VAL A 212 14.45 15.94 1.72
C VAL A 212 14.30 14.78 0.72
N MET A 213 14.24 15.07 -0.59
CA MET A 213 14.21 14.02 -1.61
C MET A 213 15.50 13.19 -1.62
N GLU A 214 16.66 13.81 -1.46
CA GLU A 214 17.94 13.08 -1.39
C GLU A 214 17.97 12.10 -0.22
N HIS A 215 17.49 12.51 0.97
CA HIS A 215 17.33 11.63 2.13
C HIS A 215 16.34 10.48 1.88
N TYR A 216 15.25 10.76 1.16
CA TYR A 216 14.26 9.74 0.81
C TYR A 216 14.84 8.68 -0.15
N TYR A 217 15.51 9.11 -1.23
CA TYR A 217 16.18 8.21 -2.16
C TYR A 217 17.38 7.48 -1.53
N MET A 218 18.05 8.09 -0.56
CA MET A 218 19.16 7.44 0.13
C MET A 218 18.66 6.28 1.01
N ALA A 219 17.47 6.41 1.60
CA ALA A 219 16.83 5.30 2.29
C ALA A 219 16.50 4.13 1.36
N ASP A 220 16.08 4.41 0.12
CA ASP A 220 15.91 3.39 -0.94
C ASP A 220 17.25 2.72 -1.29
N VAL A 221 18.32 3.51 -1.49
CA VAL A 221 19.68 2.99 -1.76
C VAL A 221 20.13 2.03 -0.66
N TYR A 222 19.96 2.40 0.61
CA TYR A 222 20.33 1.53 1.71
C TYR A 222 19.46 0.27 1.76
N THR A 223 18.16 0.41 1.56
CA THR A 223 17.23 -0.73 1.58
C THR A 223 17.59 -1.74 0.50
N ASN A 224 17.85 -1.28 -0.73
CA ASN A 224 18.29 -2.13 -1.83
C ASN A 224 19.67 -2.77 -1.54
N ASP A 225 20.64 -1.99 -1.05
CA ASP A 225 21.94 -2.54 -0.63
C ASP A 225 21.80 -3.58 0.49
N PHE A 226 20.87 -3.38 1.43
CA PHE A 226 20.58 -4.34 2.48
C PHE A 226 19.99 -5.63 1.92
N ILE A 227 18.98 -5.54 1.04
CA ILE A 227 18.34 -6.70 0.40
C ILE A 227 19.35 -7.50 -0.44
N GLU A 228 20.12 -6.82 -1.29
CA GLU A 228 21.12 -7.45 -2.16
C GLU A 228 22.22 -8.19 -1.38
N ASN A 229 22.54 -7.70 -0.18
CA ASN A 229 23.59 -8.26 0.67
C ASN A 229 23.04 -9.04 1.89
N TYR A 230 21.73 -9.29 1.96
CA TYR A 230 21.15 -10.04 3.07
C TYR A 230 21.57 -11.51 3.01
N GLU A 231 22.14 -12.01 4.11
CA GLU A 231 22.51 -13.41 4.23
C GLU A 231 21.33 -14.20 4.80
N TYR A 232 20.65 -14.94 3.92
CA TYR A 232 19.52 -15.79 4.31
C TYR A 232 19.96 -17.06 5.03
N ASP A 233 19.34 -17.35 6.16
CA ASP A 233 19.40 -18.67 6.77
C ASP A 233 18.53 -19.66 5.98
N GLU A 234 18.98 -20.92 5.84
CA GLU A 234 18.20 -21.96 5.14
C GLU A 234 16.78 -22.10 5.72
N SER A 235 16.60 -21.88 7.03
CA SER A 235 15.29 -21.94 7.69
C SER A 235 14.34 -20.81 7.32
N GLU A 236 14.84 -19.70 6.78
CA GLU A 236 14.01 -18.59 6.31
C GLU A 236 13.50 -18.83 4.89
N ILE A 237 14.29 -19.50 4.05
CA ILE A 237 14.01 -19.62 2.61
C ILE A 237 13.57 -21.01 2.17
N MET A 238 13.86 -22.06 2.93
CA MET A 238 13.46 -23.43 2.60
C MET A 238 12.16 -23.78 3.33
N VAL A 239 11.06 -23.74 2.60
CA VAL A 239 9.71 -23.98 3.14
C VAL A 239 9.10 -25.26 2.57
N PRO A 240 8.11 -25.89 3.23
CA PRO A 240 7.38 -27.01 2.68
C PRO A 240 6.79 -26.69 1.30
N ASN A 241 7.08 -27.55 0.33
CA ASN A 241 6.36 -27.59 -0.93
C ASN A 241 5.32 -28.72 -0.88
N ILE A 242 4.09 -28.38 -1.23
CA ILE A 242 2.96 -29.30 -1.18
C ILE A 242 2.28 -29.35 -2.51
N ARG A 243 1.99 -30.57 -2.96
CA ARG A 243 1.02 -30.84 -4.01
C ARG A 243 -0.37 -31.03 -3.40
N TYR A 244 -1.40 -30.45 -3.98
CA TYR A 244 -2.76 -30.55 -3.42
C TYR A 244 -3.85 -30.65 -4.47
N ALA A 245 -5.02 -31.13 -4.04
CA ALA A 245 -6.31 -31.00 -4.71
C ALA A 245 -7.38 -30.60 -3.69
N LEU A 246 -8.10 -29.51 -3.95
CA LEU A 246 -9.12 -28.93 -3.08
C LEU A 246 -10.53 -29.29 -3.57
N TYR A 247 -11.30 -29.93 -2.70
CA TYR A 247 -12.74 -30.18 -2.83
C TYR A 247 -13.48 -29.17 -1.97
N TYR A 248 -13.95 -28.09 -2.62
CA TYR A 248 -14.47 -26.92 -1.93
C TYR A 248 -15.81 -27.19 -1.24
N ALA A 249 -15.84 -27.02 0.09
CA ALA A 249 -17.01 -27.23 0.95
C ALA A 249 -16.86 -26.47 2.28
N PRO A 250 -16.69 -25.14 2.25
CA PRO A 250 -16.50 -24.32 3.45
C PRO A 250 -17.70 -24.39 4.39
N GLU A 251 -17.43 -24.37 5.69
CA GLU A 251 -18.46 -24.41 6.72
C GLU A 251 -19.36 -23.16 6.64
N GLY A 252 -20.67 -23.37 6.72
CA GLY A 252 -21.66 -22.29 6.71
C GLY A 252 -22.01 -21.71 5.33
N GLN A 253 -21.30 -22.07 4.25
CA GLN A 253 -21.65 -21.62 2.88
C GLN A 253 -22.31 -22.71 2.02
N VAL A 254 -22.10 -23.98 2.34
CA VAL A 254 -22.75 -25.12 1.66
C VAL A 254 -23.67 -25.85 2.63
N THR A 255 -24.63 -26.61 2.09
CA THR A 255 -25.50 -27.46 2.91
C THR A 255 -24.75 -28.67 3.46
N ASP A 256 -25.25 -29.26 4.55
CA ASP A 256 -24.69 -30.51 5.13
C ASP A 256 -24.65 -31.65 4.10
N GLU A 257 -25.63 -31.71 3.19
CA GLU A 257 -25.69 -32.70 2.12
C GLU A 257 -24.57 -32.49 1.10
N GLU A 258 -24.36 -31.25 0.64
CA GLU A 258 -23.25 -30.89 -0.26
C GLU A 258 -21.89 -31.10 0.40
N LYS A 259 -21.72 -30.77 1.69
CA LYS A 259 -20.48 -31.04 2.44
C LYS A 259 -20.19 -32.55 2.51
N ALA A 260 -21.21 -33.37 2.77
CA ALA A 260 -21.06 -34.83 2.79
C ALA A 260 -20.75 -35.41 1.40
N GLU A 261 -21.35 -34.86 0.34
CA GLU A 261 -21.02 -35.24 -1.04
C GLU A 261 -19.57 -34.92 -1.39
N GLN A 262 -19.09 -33.72 -1.06
CA GLN A 262 -17.70 -33.33 -1.33
C GLN A 262 -16.70 -34.15 -0.51
N GLN A 263 -17.02 -34.48 0.74
CA GLN A 263 -16.21 -35.39 1.54
C GLN A 263 -16.08 -36.77 0.87
N ALA A 264 -17.19 -37.31 0.37
CA ALA A 264 -17.20 -38.60 -0.29
C ALA A 264 -16.39 -38.59 -1.60
N ARG A 265 -16.45 -37.49 -2.36
CA ARG A 265 -15.62 -37.30 -3.57
C ARG A 265 -14.14 -37.22 -3.22
N ALA A 266 -13.78 -36.40 -2.23
CA ALA A 266 -12.40 -36.26 -1.77
C ALA A 266 -11.84 -37.59 -1.24
N GLN A 267 -12.62 -38.35 -0.48
CA GLN A 267 -12.23 -39.67 0.03
C GLN A 267 -12.04 -40.68 -1.11
N ALA A 268 -12.95 -40.73 -2.09
CA ALA A 268 -12.81 -41.62 -3.24
C ALA A 268 -11.55 -41.30 -4.06
N ALA A 269 -11.29 -40.02 -4.31
CA ALA A 269 -10.09 -39.58 -4.99
C ALA A 269 -8.81 -39.84 -4.19
N PHE A 270 -8.85 -39.68 -2.86
CA PHE A 270 -7.72 -40.01 -1.99
C PHE A 270 -7.39 -41.51 -2.02
N GLU A 271 -8.39 -42.39 -2.06
CA GLU A 271 -8.18 -43.83 -2.20
C GLU A 271 -7.50 -44.23 -3.53
N GLU A 272 -7.61 -43.39 -4.57
CA GLU A 272 -6.89 -43.56 -5.83
C GLU A 272 -5.44 -43.02 -5.78
N CYS A 273 -5.11 -42.18 -4.80
CA CYS A 273 -3.79 -41.59 -4.62
C CYS A 273 -2.83 -42.58 -3.92
N THR A 274 -2.14 -43.42 -4.68
CA THR A 274 -1.16 -44.37 -4.11
C THR A 274 0.20 -43.75 -3.79
N ASP A 275 0.49 -42.59 -4.37
CA ASP A 275 1.73 -41.81 -4.22
C ASP A 275 1.52 -40.37 -4.74
N LEU A 276 2.58 -39.54 -4.68
CA LEU A 276 2.55 -38.15 -5.14
C LEU A 276 2.27 -38.00 -6.64
N ASP A 277 2.80 -38.91 -7.47
CA ASP A 277 2.62 -38.82 -8.92
C ASP A 277 1.16 -39.08 -9.28
N MET A 278 0.52 -40.03 -8.59
CA MET A 278 -0.91 -40.28 -8.70
C MET A 278 -1.74 -39.10 -8.19
N LEU A 279 -1.33 -38.39 -7.13
CA LEU A 279 -2.02 -37.18 -6.69
C LEU A 279 -2.09 -36.11 -7.80
N ALA A 280 -1.02 -35.93 -8.58
CA ALA A 280 -1.04 -34.98 -9.70
C ALA A 280 -2.06 -35.39 -10.77
N VAL A 281 -2.14 -36.69 -11.08
CA VAL A 281 -3.08 -37.24 -12.07
C VAL A 281 -4.52 -37.15 -11.58
N VAL A 282 -4.77 -37.53 -10.32
CA VAL A 282 -6.08 -37.48 -9.67
C VAL A 282 -6.57 -36.04 -9.61
N GLY A 283 -5.76 -35.10 -9.10
CA GLY A 283 -6.12 -33.69 -9.03
C GLY A 283 -6.49 -33.10 -10.40
N ALA A 284 -5.68 -33.35 -11.44
CA ALA A 284 -5.97 -32.89 -12.79
C ALA A 284 -7.26 -33.51 -13.38
N THR A 285 -7.50 -34.79 -13.11
CA THR A 285 -8.69 -35.51 -13.59
C THR A 285 -9.94 -34.99 -12.89
N SER A 286 -9.92 -34.88 -11.56
CA SER A 286 -11.03 -34.35 -10.77
C SER A 286 -11.34 -32.90 -11.13
N TYR A 287 -10.33 -32.07 -11.39
CA TYR A 287 -10.55 -30.70 -11.86
C TYR A 287 -11.21 -30.68 -13.24
N THR A 288 -10.73 -31.51 -14.18
CA THR A 288 -11.31 -31.64 -15.53
C THR A 288 -12.78 -32.09 -15.49
N ASN A 289 -13.12 -32.95 -14.52
CA ASN A 289 -14.48 -33.44 -14.31
C ASN A 289 -15.37 -32.45 -13.52
N GLY A 290 -14.82 -31.35 -13.02
CA GLY A 290 -15.54 -30.39 -12.16
C GLY A 290 -15.84 -30.92 -10.76
N GLU A 291 -15.06 -31.90 -10.29
CA GLU A 291 -15.21 -32.54 -8.98
C GLU A 291 -14.40 -31.82 -7.90
N CYS A 292 -13.19 -31.35 -8.24
CA CYS A 292 -12.38 -30.52 -7.36
C CYS A 292 -12.32 -29.08 -7.90
N TYR A 293 -12.19 -28.12 -6.98
CA TYR A 293 -12.19 -26.69 -7.25
C TYR A 293 -10.83 -26.20 -7.77
N GLN A 294 -9.75 -26.75 -7.21
CA GLN A 294 -8.38 -26.37 -7.55
C GLN A 294 -7.46 -27.56 -7.31
N TYR A 295 -6.32 -27.58 -8.00
CA TYR A 295 -5.20 -28.47 -7.72
C TYR A 295 -3.90 -27.77 -8.14
N GLY A 296 -2.78 -28.20 -7.58
CA GLY A 296 -1.49 -27.62 -7.93
C GLY A 296 -0.39 -27.96 -6.96
N GLU A 297 0.68 -27.18 -7.04
CA GLU A 297 1.76 -27.16 -6.06
C GLU A 297 1.87 -25.77 -5.44
N VAL A 298 2.25 -25.71 -4.17
CA VAL A 298 2.37 -24.46 -3.44
C VAL A 298 3.43 -24.55 -2.34
N LEU A 299 4.16 -23.45 -2.16
CA LEU A 299 5.08 -23.24 -1.04
C LEU A 299 4.29 -22.75 0.17
N VAL A 300 4.34 -23.51 1.27
CA VAL A 300 3.57 -23.22 2.48
C VAL A 300 4.41 -22.37 3.41
N ARG A 301 3.92 -21.17 3.72
CA ARG A 301 4.51 -20.23 4.68
C ARG A 301 3.59 -20.12 5.87
N GLU A 302 4.17 -19.98 7.06
CA GLU A 302 3.41 -19.81 8.30
C GLU A 302 2.58 -18.51 8.25
N GLY A 303 1.29 -18.61 8.57
CA GLY A 303 0.34 -17.50 8.58
C GLY A 303 -0.09 -16.97 7.21
N GLN A 304 0.12 -17.70 6.11
CA GLN A 304 -0.26 -17.32 4.74
C GLN A 304 -1.39 -18.18 4.15
N MET A 305 -1.73 -19.29 4.78
CA MET A 305 -2.68 -20.28 4.32
C MET A 305 -3.63 -20.71 5.44
N ASP A 306 -4.58 -21.57 5.09
CA ASP A 306 -5.47 -22.20 6.06
C ASP A 306 -4.66 -22.96 7.14
N GLN A 307 -5.06 -22.81 8.41
CA GLN A 307 -4.31 -23.39 9.53
C GLN A 307 -4.18 -24.91 9.46
N ALA A 308 -5.22 -25.63 9.02
CA ALA A 308 -5.13 -27.10 8.92
C ALA A 308 -4.14 -27.51 7.82
N PHE A 309 -4.08 -26.73 6.74
CA PHE A 309 -3.12 -26.90 5.66
C PHE A 309 -1.68 -26.65 6.15
N GLU A 310 -1.46 -25.55 6.87
CA GLU A 310 -0.15 -25.20 7.44
C GLU A 310 0.32 -26.20 8.49
N ASP A 311 -0.53 -26.56 9.44
CA ASP A 311 -0.23 -27.51 10.51
C ASP A 311 0.20 -28.86 9.93
N TRP A 312 -0.48 -29.29 8.86
CA TRP A 312 -0.12 -30.53 8.17
C TRP A 312 1.24 -30.43 7.49
N ALA A 313 1.50 -29.31 6.79
CA ALA A 313 2.71 -29.07 6.02
C ALA A 313 3.96 -28.95 6.87
N MET A 314 3.83 -28.28 8.02
CA MET A 314 4.90 -27.92 8.92
C MET A 314 5.18 -28.99 9.98
N ASP A 315 4.41 -30.09 10.01
CA ASP A 315 4.67 -31.18 10.95
C ASP A 315 6.08 -31.76 10.69
N PRO A 316 6.99 -31.70 11.69
CA PRO A 316 8.37 -32.16 11.52
C PRO A 316 8.49 -33.67 11.28
N ALA A 317 7.40 -34.44 11.44
CA ALA A 317 7.35 -35.84 11.08
C ALA A 317 7.19 -36.09 9.57
N ARG A 318 6.84 -35.07 8.77
CA ARG A 318 6.58 -35.21 7.33
C ARG A 318 7.78 -35.70 6.56
N GLN A 319 7.53 -36.61 5.62
CA GLN A 319 8.51 -37.17 4.70
C GLN A 319 8.04 -37.00 3.26
N VAL A 320 9.00 -36.86 2.34
CA VAL A 320 8.70 -36.80 0.91
C VAL A 320 7.93 -38.07 0.52
N GLY A 321 6.75 -37.87 -0.06
CA GLY A 321 5.85 -38.97 -0.43
C GLY A 321 4.66 -39.15 0.51
N ASP A 322 4.63 -38.48 1.66
CA ASP A 322 3.45 -38.48 2.52
C ASP A 322 2.27 -37.87 1.78
N VAL A 323 1.13 -38.59 1.77
CA VAL A 323 -0.14 -38.14 1.20
C VAL A 323 -1.22 -38.32 2.26
N ASP A 324 -2.11 -37.34 2.38
CA ASP A 324 -3.18 -37.35 3.38
C ASP A 324 -4.43 -36.64 2.87
N LEU A 325 -5.54 -36.86 3.57
CA LEU A 325 -6.79 -36.13 3.39
C LEU A 325 -7.06 -35.30 4.65
N ILE A 326 -7.07 -33.98 4.50
CA ILE A 326 -7.30 -33.04 5.60
C ILE A 326 -8.59 -32.23 5.37
N GLU A 327 -9.20 -31.79 6.46
CA GLU A 327 -10.39 -30.93 6.47
C GLU A 327 -10.01 -29.53 6.97
N SER A 328 -10.55 -28.52 6.29
CA SER A 328 -10.46 -27.10 6.59
C SER A 328 -11.88 -26.55 6.68
N ASP A 329 -12.19 -25.86 7.78
CA ASP A 329 -13.50 -25.21 7.94
C ASP A 329 -13.67 -24.07 6.92
N GLN A 330 -12.57 -23.42 6.50
CA GLN A 330 -12.59 -22.29 5.57
C GLN A 330 -12.74 -22.69 4.11
N PHE A 331 -12.32 -23.90 3.73
CA PHE A 331 -12.25 -24.30 2.32
C PHE A 331 -12.92 -25.64 2.01
N GLY A 332 -13.01 -26.58 2.95
CA GLY A 332 -13.51 -27.93 2.71
C GLY A 332 -12.40 -28.99 2.84
N TYR A 333 -12.24 -29.86 1.85
CA TYR A 333 -11.33 -31.00 1.96
C TYR A 333 -10.14 -30.89 1.00
N PHE A 334 -8.93 -31.05 1.53
CA PHE A 334 -7.71 -31.12 0.72
C PHE A 334 -7.15 -32.53 0.72
N ILE A 335 -6.85 -33.04 -0.47
CA ILE A 335 -5.85 -34.11 -0.61
C ILE A 335 -4.50 -33.41 -0.73
N VAL A 336 -3.58 -33.70 0.17
CA VAL A 336 -2.27 -33.04 0.28
C VAL A 336 -1.16 -34.06 0.13
N GLY A 337 -0.05 -33.64 -0.47
CA GLY A 337 1.14 -34.47 -0.71
C GLY A 337 2.42 -33.68 -0.48
N TYR A 338 3.27 -34.16 0.43
CA TYR A 338 4.51 -33.47 0.80
C TYR A 338 5.62 -33.78 -0.21
N THR A 339 6.06 -32.78 -0.97
CA THR A 339 7.07 -32.96 -2.02
C THR A 339 8.49 -32.64 -1.53
N GLY A 340 8.63 -32.11 -0.33
CA GLY A 340 9.91 -31.76 0.30
C GLY A 340 9.97 -30.29 0.68
N LEU A 341 11.16 -29.82 1.02
CA LEU A 341 11.42 -28.39 1.12
C LEU A 341 11.80 -27.84 -0.25
N ALA A 342 11.34 -26.65 -0.55
CA ALA A 342 11.78 -25.89 -1.71
C ALA A 342 12.12 -24.46 -1.30
N GLU A 343 13.05 -23.89 -2.04
CA GLU A 343 13.47 -22.51 -1.84
C GLU A 343 12.37 -21.56 -2.31
N LEU A 344 12.08 -20.53 -1.53
CA LEU A 344 11.19 -19.45 -1.91
C LEU A 344 11.66 -18.77 -3.22
N PRO A 345 10.75 -18.20 -4.02
CA PRO A 345 11.13 -17.33 -5.13
C PRO A 345 11.79 -16.05 -4.61
N ASP A 346 12.58 -15.37 -5.45
CA ASP A 346 13.36 -14.21 -5.03
C ASP A 346 12.48 -13.07 -4.47
N GLU A 347 11.30 -12.81 -5.04
CA GLU A 347 10.34 -11.81 -4.52
C GLU A 347 9.93 -12.08 -3.06
N ASP A 348 9.76 -13.35 -2.69
CA ASP A 348 9.43 -13.74 -1.31
C ASP A 348 10.64 -13.62 -0.38
N LYS A 349 11.87 -13.80 -0.90
CA LYS A 349 13.10 -13.59 -0.12
C LYS A 349 13.33 -12.11 0.14
N GLU A 350 13.12 -11.26 -0.87
CA GLU A 350 13.21 -9.80 -0.71
C GLU A 350 12.29 -9.32 0.43
N ALA A 351 11.06 -9.85 0.52
CA ALA A 351 10.15 -9.54 1.62
C ALA A 351 10.69 -9.96 3.01
N ILE A 352 11.44 -11.07 3.09
CA ILE A 352 12.13 -11.50 4.32
C ILE A 352 13.23 -10.51 4.68
N ALA A 353 14.08 -10.12 3.73
CA ALA A 353 15.15 -9.15 3.98
C ALA A 353 14.59 -7.78 4.40
N VAL A 354 13.52 -7.30 3.75
CA VAL A 354 12.83 -6.07 4.16
C VAL A 354 12.24 -6.19 5.57
N SER A 355 11.66 -7.34 5.91
CA SER A 355 11.14 -7.59 7.27
C SER A 355 12.25 -7.56 8.30
N ALA A 356 13.40 -8.18 8.01
CA ALA A 356 14.56 -8.16 8.89
C ALA A 356 15.17 -6.76 9.05
N LEU A 357 15.19 -5.96 7.98
CA LEU A 357 15.58 -4.54 8.06
C LEU A 357 14.62 -3.75 8.93
N SER A 358 13.31 -3.92 8.73
CA SER A 358 12.27 -3.26 9.53
C SER A 358 12.40 -3.61 11.01
N GLU A 359 12.61 -4.89 11.35
CA GLU A 359 12.86 -5.34 12.73
C GLU A 359 14.13 -4.69 13.31
N SER A 360 15.23 -4.65 12.54
CA SER A 360 16.48 -4.02 12.96
C SER A 360 16.35 -2.51 13.22
N VAL A 361 15.60 -1.80 12.37
CA VAL A 361 15.34 -0.35 12.55
C VAL A 361 14.41 -0.14 13.75
N SER A 362 13.32 -0.90 13.86
CA SER A 362 12.40 -0.83 15.01
C SER A 362 13.12 -1.13 16.33
N ASP A 363 14.01 -2.12 16.35
CA ASP A 363 14.80 -2.45 17.54
C ASP A 363 15.69 -1.29 17.97
N GLN A 364 16.28 -0.56 17.01
CA GLN A 364 17.07 0.65 17.30
C GLN A 364 16.20 1.77 17.88
N MET A 365 14.98 1.92 17.38
CA MET A 365 14.00 2.88 17.92
C MET A 365 13.63 2.56 19.36
N ASP A 366 13.29 1.30 19.64
CA ASP A 366 12.83 0.90 20.96
C ASP A 366 13.96 0.86 21.99
N ASN A 367 15.19 0.57 21.56
CA ASN A 367 16.34 0.47 22.47
C ASN A 367 17.04 1.83 22.75
N GLY A 368 16.71 2.88 21.98
CA GLY A 368 17.28 4.22 22.13
C GLY A 368 18.78 4.26 21.84
N SER A 369 19.26 3.54 20.81
CA SER A 369 20.66 3.54 20.40
C SER A 369 21.15 4.90 19.90
N TYR A 370 20.21 5.79 19.59
CA TYR A 370 20.41 7.17 19.18
C TYR A 370 19.51 8.11 20.01
N GLN A 371 19.66 9.42 19.79
CA GLN A 371 18.80 10.43 20.42
C GLN A 371 17.85 10.99 19.38
N PHE A 372 16.55 10.74 19.52
CA PHE A 372 15.51 11.35 18.69
C PHE A 372 14.42 11.97 19.55
N GLY A 373 13.81 13.03 19.04
CA GLY A 373 12.60 13.62 19.61
C GLY A 373 12.61 15.13 19.56
N THR A 374 11.54 15.70 20.12
CA THR A 374 11.33 17.13 20.25
C THR A 374 11.04 17.53 21.70
N ASP A 375 11.48 18.71 22.10
CA ASP A 375 11.14 19.32 23.39
C ASP A 375 9.81 20.10 23.32
N ILE A 376 9.20 20.19 22.13
CA ILE A 376 7.97 20.95 21.88
C ILE A 376 6.78 19.99 22.03
N PRO A 377 5.89 20.19 23.03
CA PRO A 377 4.75 19.31 23.20
C PRO A 377 3.66 19.59 22.16
N PHE A 378 3.03 18.53 21.67
CA PHE A 378 1.81 18.64 20.86
C PHE A 378 0.61 19.08 21.70
N GLU A 379 -0.15 20.03 21.17
CA GLU A 379 -1.42 20.45 21.77
C GLU A 379 -2.56 19.56 21.25
N THR A 380 -3.52 19.23 22.12
CA THR A 380 -4.72 18.49 21.70
C THR A 380 -5.52 19.34 20.70
N PRO A 381 -5.87 18.81 19.53
CA PRO A 381 -6.53 19.58 18.49
C PRO A 381 -7.93 19.95 18.95
N SER A 382 -8.36 21.16 18.60
CA SER A 382 -9.74 21.58 18.87
C SER A 382 -10.71 20.70 18.07
N ALA A 383 -11.84 20.34 18.69
CA ALA A 383 -12.91 19.63 18.00
C ALA A 383 -13.41 20.46 16.81
N VAL A 384 -13.52 19.82 15.65
CA VAL A 384 -14.05 20.41 14.42
C VAL A 384 -15.38 19.76 14.06
N ASP A 385 -16.14 20.38 13.15
CA ASP A 385 -17.38 19.79 12.66
C ASP A 385 -17.06 18.47 11.93
N THR A 386 -17.80 17.41 12.26
CA THR A 386 -17.64 16.07 11.69
C THR A 386 -18.77 15.74 10.72
N LEU A 387 -18.47 14.90 9.73
CA LEU A 387 -19.51 14.23 8.96
C LEU A 387 -20.07 13.08 9.79
N ASN A 388 -21.10 13.37 10.60
CA ASN A 388 -21.97 12.31 11.10
C ASN A 388 -22.78 11.79 9.92
N LEU A 389 -22.37 10.66 9.34
CA LEU A 389 -23.28 9.80 8.62
C LEU A 389 -24.29 9.28 9.65
N ASP A 390 -25.37 10.03 9.81
CA ASP A 390 -26.54 9.59 10.57
C ASP A 390 -27.04 8.34 9.85
N VAL A 391 -26.66 7.16 10.35
CA VAL A 391 -27.24 5.89 9.93
C VAL A 391 -28.67 5.92 10.46
N THR A 392 -29.55 6.59 9.73
CA THR A 392 -30.98 6.50 9.97
C THR A 392 -31.39 5.05 9.75
N ASP A 393 -32.02 4.47 10.76
CA ASP A 393 -32.71 3.17 10.80
C ASP A 393 -33.88 3.15 9.79
N ASP A 394 -33.52 3.24 8.52
CA ASP A 394 -34.33 3.23 7.32
C ASP A 394 -33.51 2.41 6.33
N GLY A 395 -33.85 1.12 6.23
CA GLY A 395 -33.11 0.09 5.50
C GLY A 395 -33.12 0.25 3.98
N THR A 396 -32.73 1.41 3.47
CA THR A 396 -32.38 1.61 2.06
C THR A 396 -31.03 2.30 1.94
N ALA A 397 -29.96 1.53 2.11
CA ALA A 397 -28.66 1.89 1.55
C ALA A 397 -28.78 1.74 0.02
N GLU A 398 -28.63 2.84 -0.73
CA GLU A 398 -28.31 2.73 -2.14
C GLU A 398 -26.95 2.03 -2.25
N THR A 399 -26.94 0.94 -3.00
CA THR A 399 -25.83 0.01 -3.17
C THR A 399 -24.55 0.73 -3.59
N ALA A 400 -23.63 0.89 -2.64
CA ALA A 400 -22.21 0.90 -2.97
C ALA A 400 -21.90 -0.44 -3.66
N GLU A 401 -21.23 -0.39 -4.81
CA GLU A 401 -20.93 -1.59 -5.58
C GLU A 401 -20.16 -2.59 -4.70
N SER A 402 -20.73 -3.79 -4.61
CA SER A 402 -20.21 -4.91 -3.84
C SER A 402 -18.83 -5.33 -4.38
N PHE A 403 -17.81 -5.16 -3.55
CA PHE A 403 -16.48 -5.76 -3.73
C PHE A 403 -16.23 -6.82 -2.62
N PRO A 404 -15.37 -7.81 -2.88
CA PRO A 404 -15.56 -9.18 -2.40
C PRO A 404 -15.42 -9.31 -0.89
N GLU A 405 -16.38 -10.01 -0.29
CA GLU A 405 -16.29 -10.56 1.07
C GLU A 405 -15.07 -11.49 1.13
N GLY A 406 -14.15 -11.18 2.04
CA GLY A 406 -12.89 -11.91 2.21
C GLY A 406 -11.84 -11.18 3.05
N VAL A 407 -11.99 -9.88 3.30
CA VAL A 407 -11.13 -9.17 4.25
C VAL A 407 -11.68 -9.43 5.65
N ASN A 408 -11.03 -10.35 6.37
CA ASN A 408 -11.25 -10.47 7.81
C ASN A 408 -11.05 -9.09 8.46
N ASN A 409 -12.08 -8.61 9.14
CA ASN A 409 -12.07 -7.44 10.01
C ASN A 409 -11.12 -7.67 11.20
N GLY A 410 -9.82 -7.62 10.92
CA GLY A 410 -8.78 -7.50 11.91
C GLY A 410 -8.88 -6.11 12.53
N SER A 411 -9.48 -6.04 13.71
CA SER A 411 -9.21 -4.98 14.68
C SER A 411 -7.71 -4.68 14.65
N VAL A 412 -7.33 -3.43 14.37
CA VAL A 412 -5.94 -2.95 14.46
C VAL A 412 -5.52 -3.01 15.92
N THR A 413 -5.17 -4.22 16.37
CA THR A 413 -4.75 -4.54 17.72
C THR A 413 -3.26 -4.84 17.70
N GLY A 414 -2.47 -3.80 17.97
CA GLY A 414 -1.29 -3.93 18.82
C GLY A 414 -0.02 -4.60 18.28
N SER A 415 0.40 -4.35 17.03
CA SER A 415 1.81 -4.53 16.60
C SER A 415 2.34 -3.29 15.86
N LYS A 416 2.26 -2.12 16.51
CA LYS A 416 2.27 -0.82 15.83
C LYS A 416 3.62 -0.32 15.30
N ALA A 417 4.75 -0.88 15.73
CA ALA A 417 6.07 -0.38 15.33
C ALA A 417 6.55 -0.99 14.02
N LEU A 418 6.60 -2.31 14.01
CA LEU A 418 7.03 -3.11 12.87
C LEU A 418 6.12 -2.86 11.65
N ASP A 419 4.81 -2.75 11.84
CA ASP A 419 3.84 -2.51 10.76
C ASP A 419 4.05 -1.12 10.11
N ILE A 420 4.35 -0.07 10.89
CA ILE A 420 4.59 1.28 10.36
C ILE A 420 5.93 1.34 9.63
N VAL A 421 7.01 0.84 10.24
CA VAL A 421 8.34 0.84 9.62
C VAL A 421 8.33 0.00 8.35
N PHE A 422 7.65 -1.15 8.35
CA PHE A 422 7.50 -1.99 7.16
C PHE A 422 6.71 -1.29 6.05
N VAL A 423 5.61 -0.60 6.38
CA VAL A 423 4.85 0.22 5.41
C VAL A 423 5.72 1.33 4.82
N VAL A 424 6.53 2.01 5.64
CA VAL A 424 7.46 3.05 5.19
C VAL A 424 8.46 2.47 4.21
N MET A 425 9.16 1.39 4.57
CA MET A 425 10.14 0.70 3.71
C MET A 425 9.52 0.21 2.40
N ALA A 426 8.31 -0.36 2.45
CA ALA A 426 7.59 -0.79 1.26
C ALA A 426 7.13 0.38 0.38
N SER A 427 6.89 1.56 0.97
CA SER A 427 6.47 2.77 0.25
C SER A 427 7.62 3.59 -0.33
N ILE A 428 8.85 3.43 0.18
CA ILE A 428 10.05 4.16 -0.29
C ILE A 428 10.37 3.88 -1.79
N GLY A 429 9.95 2.72 -2.32
CA GLY A 429 10.02 2.40 -3.75
C GLY A 429 8.91 3.03 -4.63
N CYS A 430 7.92 3.69 -4.03
CA CYS A 430 6.78 4.30 -4.71
C CYS A 430 6.70 5.78 -4.34
N VAL A 431 7.57 6.60 -4.93
CA VAL A 431 7.51 8.08 -4.82
C VAL A 431 6.11 8.57 -5.23
N ALA A 432 5.25 8.73 -4.24
CA ALA A 432 3.94 9.36 -4.34
C ALA A 432 4.01 10.81 -3.81
N VAL A 433 5.09 11.54 -4.11
CA VAL A 433 5.11 13.02 -4.03
C VAL A 433 4.00 13.63 -4.91
N VAL A 434 3.46 12.83 -5.82
CA VAL A 434 2.30 13.12 -6.66
C VAL A 434 1.00 13.21 -5.85
N GLY A 435 0.90 12.60 -4.66
CA GLY A 435 -0.33 12.58 -3.84
C GLY A 435 -0.80 13.98 -3.44
N ALA A 436 0.09 14.79 -2.83
CA ALA A 436 -0.25 16.16 -2.42
C ALA A 436 -0.61 17.07 -3.63
N ILE A 437 0.09 16.88 -4.76
CA ILE A 437 -0.09 17.69 -5.97
C ILE A 437 -1.36 17.28 -6.72
N VAL A 438 -1.63 15.98 -6.88
CA VAL A 438 -2.79 15.46 -7.61
C VAL A 438 -4.07 15.56 -6.79
N PHE A 439 -4.06 15.36 -5.47
CA PHE A 439 -5.25 15.60 -4.64
C PHE A 439 -5.58 17.09 -4.54
N GLY A 440 -4.57 17.96 -4.38
CA GLY A 440 -4.75 19.42 -4.39
C GLY A 440 -5.35 19.91 -5.71
N VAL A 441 -4.85 19.41 -6.84
CA VAL A 441 -5.36 19.73 -8.19
C VAL A 441 -6.74 19.08 -8.46
N ALA A 442 -6.98 17.84 -8.05
CA ALA A 442 -8.28 17.17 -8.25
C ALA A 442 -9.39 17.81 -7.41
N HIS A 443 -9.09 18.20 -6.17
CA HIS A 443 -10.02 18.93 -5.30
C HIS A 443 -10.27 20.36 -5.82
N ALA A 444 -9.26 21.01 -6.42
CA ALA A 444 -9.40 22.28 -7.15
C ALA A 444 -10.38 22.20 -8.32
N MET A 445 -10.32 21.11 -9.07
CA MET A 445 -11.21 20.87 -10.21
C MET A 445 -12.63 20.47 -9.77
N ALA A 446 -12.77 19.75 -8.65
CA ALA A 446 -14.07 19.31 -8.13
C ALA A 446 -14.94 20.46 -7.58
N LYS A 447 -14.34 21.51 -7.02
CA LYS A 447 -15.07 22.72 -6.55
C LYS A 447 -15.66 23.56 -7.70
N LYS A 448 -15.26 23.32 -8.96
CA LYS A 448 -15.83 23.97 -10.17
C LYS A 448 -16.90 23.10 -10.85
N LYS A 449 -18.00 22.77 -10.16
CA LYS A 449 -19.26 22.45 -10.90
C LYS A 449 -19.99 23.75 -11.24
N PRO A 450 -20.20 24.10 -12.52
CA PRO A 450 -21.01 25.26 -12.87
C PRO A 450 -22.49 25.02 -12.52
N VAL A 451 -23.09 26.05 -11.94
CA VAL A 451 -24.52 26.17 -11.65
C VAL A 451 -25.34 25.86 -12.91
N LYS A 452 -26.38 25.01 -12.75
CA LYS A 452 -27.35 24.58 -13.77
C LYS A 452 -27.73 25.71 -14.74
N ALA A 453 -27.47 25.50 -16.03
CA ALA A 453 -28.18 26.23 -17.08
C ALA A 453 -29.62 25.69 -17.15
N GLU A 454 -30.60 26.60 -17.04
CA GLU A 454 -32.01 26.32 -17.30
C GLU A 454 -32.17 25.77 -18.73
N GLN A 455 -32.80 24.60 -18.85
CA GLN A 455 -33.24 24.07 -20.14
C GLN A 455 -34.43 24.90 -20.63
N GLU A 456 -34.21 25.77 -21.61
CA GLU A 456 -35.26 26.19 -22.53
C GLU A 456 -35.61 24.99 -23.44
N THR A 457 -36.84 24.50 -23.30
CA THR A 457 -37.45 23.52 -24.18
C THR A 457 -37.69 24.13 -25.56
N GLU A 458 -36.97 23.66 -26.57
CA GLU A 458 -37.37 23.83 -27.97
C GLU A 458 -37.75 22.45 -28.53
N THR A 459 -39.05 22.26 -28.72
CA THR A 459 -39.68 21.11 -29.36
C THR A 459 -39.45 21.16 -30.87
N THR A 460 -38.80 20.15 -31.43
CA THR A 460 -38.79 19.92 -32.88
C THR A 460 -39.57 18.65 -33.18
N GLU A 461 -40.73 18.83 -33.81
CA GLU A 461 -41.55 17.79 -34.43
C GLU A 461 -40.77 17.18 -35.60
N GLU A 462 -40.61 15.86 -35.63
CA GLU A 462 -40.17 15.11 -36.80
C GLU A 462 -41.40 14.46 -37.43
N SER A 463 -41.80 14.97 -38.60
CA SER A 463 -42.84 14.41 -39.45
C SER A 463 -42.27 13.30 -40.32
N GLU A 464 -42.82 12.09 -40.18
CA GLU A 464 -42.78 11.04 -41.19
C GLU A 464 -43.42 11.55 -42.49
N GLU A 465 -42.73 11.43 -43.62
CA GLU A 465 -43.38 11.33 -44.93
C GLU A 465 -42.60 10.41 -45.87
N GLU A 466 -43.40 9.76 -46.71
CA GLU A 466 -43.24 8.46 -47.36
C GLU A 466 -42.75 8.63 -48.83
N LEU A 467 -42.45 7.48 -49.49
CA LEU A 467 -42.37 7.24 -50.95
C LEU A 467 -41.01 7.56 -51.62
N GLU A 468 -40.40 6.71 -52.45
CA GLU A 468 -40.86 5.65 -53.38
C GLU A 468 -39.85 4.50 -53.50
#